data_AF-A0A3N5P4Q3-F1
#
_entry.id   AF-A0A3N5P4Q3-F1
#
_cell.length_a   1.000
_cell.length_b   1.000
_cell.length_c   1.000
_cell.angle_alpha   90.00
_cell.angle_beta   90.00
_cell.angle_gamma   90.00
#
_symmetry.space_group_name_H-M   'P 1'
#
loop_
_entity.id
_entity.type
_entity.pdbx_description
1 polymer ?
#
loop_
_entity_poly.entity_id
_entity_poly.type
_entity_poly.pdbx_seq_one_letter_code
_entity_poly.pdbx_strand_id
1 'polypeptide(L)'
;MTSRRRGNVSARNIWFFPPTLPQNGTGDERISTRVASLVDTNILVYRFDARDPIKQRRAREILRNGLLDDSVVLAHQCIVEFVAAVSRPREELARDPLLPLAEARLEAEKLVAEYPVLYPTREVVLTALRGTAAYGLSWFDAHLWAYAEVYGVEEILSEDFAHGRHYGTVRAVNPFLSTDGVHELPPLYTATQKEERPTMRSGGVAARQRRSSSAHARR
;
A
#
# COMPACT_ATOMS: atom_id res chain seq x y z
N MET A 1 19.13 55.67 -16.46
CA MET A 1 19.49 54.84 -15.30
C MET A 1 18.39 55.03 -14.27
N THR A 2 17.59 54.06 -13.82
CA THR A 2 17.80 52.62 -13.61
C THR A 2 16.50 51.84 -13.81
N SER A 3 16.70 50.59 -14.21
CA SER A 3 15.75 49.61 -14.74
C SER A 3 14.79 49.02 -13.70
N ARG A 4 13.50 48.93 -14.07
CA ARG A 4 12.48 48.05 -13.46
C ARG A 4 12.74 46.61 -13.90
N ARG A 5 13.19 45.75 -12.99
CA ARG A 5 13.14 44.29 -13.19
C ARG A 5 11.78 43.76 -12.73
N ARG A 6 10.94 43.37 -13.69
CA ARG A 6 9.80 42.47 -13.44
C ARG A 6 10.35 41.06 -13.28
N GLY A 7 10.12 40.44 -12.13
CA GLY A 7 10.37 39.02 -11.90
C GLY A 7 9.35 38.21 -12.69
N ASN A 8 9.85 37.30 -13.51
CA ASN A 8 9.11 36.43 -14.41
C ASN A 8 8.56 35.25 -13.58
N VAL A 9 7.25 35.16 -13.39
CA VAL A 9 6.61 33.98 -12.78
C VAL A 9 6.41 32.95 -13.89
N SER A 10 7.25 31.91 -13.87
CA SER A 10 7.14 30.76 -14.77
C SER A 10 5.84 30.02 -14.49
N ALA A 11 4.97 29.98 -15.51
CA ALA A 11 3.74 29.19 -15.51
C ALA A 11 4.12 27.70 -15.43
N ARG A 12 3.83 27.07 -14.30
CA ARG A 12 3.96 25.61 -14.12
C ARG A 12 2.61 24.95 -14.40
N ASN A 13 2.72 23.85 -15.16
CA ASN A 13 1.70 23.08 -15.84
C ASN A 13 0.40 22.85 -15.04
N ILE A 14 -0.73 23.16 -15.68
CA ILE A 14 -2.05 22.72 -15.26
C ILE A 14 -2.24 21.32 -15.87
N TRP A 15 -2.09 20.29 -15.04
CA TRP A 15 -2.24 18.90 -15.46
C TRP A 15 -3.72 18.50 -15.51
N PHE A 16 -4.22 18.24 -16.72
CA PHE A 16 -5.52 17.62 -16.99
C PHE A 16 -5.23 16.35 -17.82
N PHE A 17 -5.64 15.17 -17.35
CA PHE A 17 -5.64 13.90 -18.12
C PHE A 17 -7.03 13.25 -17.94
N PRO A 18 -7.63 12.52 -18.92
CA PRO A 18 -7.06 11.48 -19.81
C PRO A 18 -7.38 11.68 -21.34
N PRO A 19 -6.98 10.81 -22.33
CA PRO A 19 -6.73 9.35 -22.23
C PRO A 19 -5.43 8.77 -22.83
N THR A 20 -5.06 7.62 -22.26
CA THR A 20 -4.19 6.53 -22.76
C THR A 20 -2.76 6.88 -23.17
N LEU A 21 -1.80 6.25 -22.48
CA LEU A 21 -0.40 6.17 -22.93
C LEU A 21 -0.33 5.51 -24.31
N PRO A 22 0.45 6.07 -25.26
CA PRO A 22 0.53 5.51 -26.61
C PRO A 22 1.27 4.17 -26.61
N GLN A 23 0.66 3.16 -27.23
CA GLN A 23 1.37 1.99 -27.72
C GLN A 23 1.85 2.23 -29.16
N ASN A 24 3.17 2.15 -29.37
CA ASN A 24 3.88 1.45 -30.46
C ASN A 24 5.15 2.19 -30.91
N GLY A 25 6.22 1.42 -31.13
CA GLY A 25 7.31 1.81 -32.04
C GLY A 25 8.71 1.45 -31.54
N THR A 26 9.28 0.42 -32.14
CA THR A 26 10.68 -0.04 -32.09
C THR A 26 11.74 1.06 -31.95
N GLY A 27 12.60 0.95 -30.93
CA GLY A 27 13.82 1.73 -30.77
C GLY A 27 14.58 1.25 -29.53
N ASP A 28 15.78 0.73 -29.76
CA ASP A 28 16.67 0.16 -28.74
C ASP A 28 17.33 1.28 -27.91
N GLU A 29 16.55 1.90 -27.03
CA GLU A 29 17.05 2.71 -25.93
C GLU A 29 16.26 2.28 -24.69
N ARG A 30 16.96 1.90 -23.61
CA ARG A 30 16.32 1.61 -22.33
C ARG A 30 15.80 2.90 -21.73
N ILE A 31 14.67 3.38 -22.26
CA ILE A 31 13.82 4.35 -21.58
C ILE A 31 13.24 3.57 -20.39
N SER A 32 13.95 3.61 -19.25
CA SER A 32 13.35 3.23 -17.99
C SER A 32 12.37 4.34 -17.63
N THR A 33 11.19 4.30 -18.26
CA THR A 33 10.02 5.01 -17.73
C THR A 33 9.75 4.33 -16.39
N ARG A 34 10.30 4.88 -15.31
CA ARG A 34 9.97 4.39 -13.97
C ARG A 34 8.49 4.65 -13.76
N VAL A 35 7.74 3.58 -13.56
CA VAL A 35 6.30 3.63 -13.32
C VAL A 35 6.07 4.27 -11.96
N ALA A 36 5.21 5.28 -11.88
CA ALA A 36 4.92 5.95 -10.61
C ALA A 36 4.18 5.00 -9.67
N SER A 37 4.52 5.02 -8.38
CA SER A 37 3.83 4.23 -7.34
C SER A 37 2.82 5.09 -6.58
N LEU A 38 1.69 4.49 -6.19
CA LEU A 38 0.71 5.10 -5.32
C LEU A 38 1.18 4.99 -3.86
N VAL A 39 1.30 6.11 -3.18
CA VAL A 39 1.70 6.15 -1.77
C VAL A 39 0.49 6.13 -0.85
N ASP A 40 0.54 5.23 0.13
CA ASP A 40 -0.43 5.12 1.22
C ASP A 40 -0.23 6.20 2.30
N THR A 41 -1.28 6.46 3.07
CA THR A 41 -1.33 7.38 4.21
C THR A 41 -0.27 7.07 5.26
N ASN A 42 0.03 5.79 5.53
CA ASN A 42 1.03 5.40 6.54
C ASN A 42 2.39 6.06 6.28
N ILE A 43 2.86 6.11 5.03
CA ILE A 43 4.11 6.78 4.63
C ILE A 43 4.02 8.30 4.87
N LEU A 44 2.89 8.92 4.53
CA LEU A 44 2.67 10.36 4.79
C LEU A 44 2.71 10.67 6.29
N VAL A 45 2.18 9.80 7.13
CA VAL A 45 2.21 9.95 8.60
C VAL A 45 3.61 9.72 9.15
N TYR A 46 4.30 8.65 8.73
CA TYR A 46 5.66 8.33 9.19
C TYR A 46 6.65 9.45 8.87
N ARG A 47 6.43 10.25 7.82
CA ARG A 47 7.24 11.46 7.53
C ARG A 47 7.40 12.38 8.76
N PHE A 48 6.41 12.43 9.65
CA PHE A 48 6.39 13.29 10.83
C PHE A 48 6.55 12.52 12.15
N ASP A 49 6.46 11.20 12.14
CA ASP A 49 6.48 10.39 13.37
C ASP A 49 7.90 10.15 13.89
N ALA A 50 8.33 10.95 14.88
CA ALA A 50 9.67 10.84 15.46
C ALA A 50 9.86 9.60 16.35
N ARG A 51 8.80 8.85 16.68
CA ARG A 51 8.86 7.65 17.52
C ARG A 51 9.49 6.47 16.80
N ASP A 52 9.37 6.42 15.47
CA ASP A 52 10.06 5.46 14.61
C ASP A 52 11.03 6.18 13.66
N PRO A 53 12.26 6.48 14.11
CA PRO A 53 13.20 7.26 13.31
C PRO A 53 13.67 6.50 12.05
N ILE A 54 13.56 5.17 12.00
CA ILE A 54 13.93 4.38 10.83
C ILE A 54 12.87 4.55 9.76
N LYS A 55 11.59 4.27 10.08
CA LYS A 55 10.48 4.48 9.16
C LYS A 55 10.33 5.94 8.77
N GLN A 56 10.55 6.89 9.68
CA GLN A 56 10.53 8.32 9.37
C GLN A 56 11.59 8.72 8.34
N ARG A 57 12.84 8.25 8.49
CA ARG A 57 13.87 8.50 7.47
C ARG A 57 13.47 7.89 6.13
N ARG A 58 13.02 6.64 6.14
CA ARG A 58 12.62 5.93 4.92
C ARG A 58 11.44 6.60 4.21
N ALA A 59 10.41 7.01 4.95
CA ALA A 59 9.27 7.75 4.42
C ALA A 59 9.68 9.09 3.80
N ARG A 60 10.58 9.83 4.45
CA ARG A 60 11.13 11.08 3.90
C ARG A 60 11.92 10.85 2.61
N GLU A 61 12.71 9.79 2.53
CA GLU A 61 13.45 9.42 1.32
C GLU A 61 12.52 9.05 0.17
N ILE A 62 11.49 8.22 0.42
CA ILE A 62 10.50 7.83 -0.59
C ILE A 62 9.81 9.05 -1.17
N LEU A 63 9.29 9.93 -0.32
CA LEU A 63 8.57 11.12 -0.77
C LEU A 63 9.50 12.10 -1.50
N ARG A 64 10.70 12.34 -0.97
CA ARG A 64 11.67 13.25 -1.59
C ARG A 64 12.13 12.74 -2.96
N ASN A 65 12.51 11.47 -3.06
CA ASN A 65 12.95 10.89 -4.34
C ASN A 65 11.77 10.76 -5.30
N GLY A 66 10.59 10.41 -4.79
CA GLY A 66 9.34 10.38 -5.54
C GLY A 66 9.00 11.70 -6.21
N LEU A 67 9.18 12.81 -5.48
CA LEU A 67 8.98 14.17 -5.98
C LEU A 67 10.05 14.59 -7.00
N LEU A 68 11.32 14.21 -6.80
CA LEU A 68 12.42 14.58 -7.70
C LEU A 68 12.35 13.83 -9.04
N ASP A 69 11.90 12.58 -9.00
CA ASP A 69 11.89 11.67 -10.15
C ASP A 69 10.49 11.48 -10.75
N ASP A 70 9.49 12.24 -10.30
CA ASP A 70 8.07 12.11 -10.69
C ASP A 70 7.53 10.67 -10.58
N SER A 71 8.01 9.92 -9.58
CA SER A 71 7.75 8.48 -9.42
C SER A 71 6.76 8.13 -8.30
N VAL A 72 6.10 9.15 -7.72
CA VAL A 72 5.07 8.97 -6.69
C VAL A 72 3.83 9.77 -7.04
N VAL A 73 2.68 9.14 -6.85
CA VAL A 73 1.36 9.80 -6.89
C VAL A 73 0.61 9.58 -5.58
N LEU A 74 -0.33 10.46 -5.28
CA LEU A 74 -1.17 10.37 -4.08
C LEU A 74 -2.63 10.16 -4.47
N ALA A 75 -3.35 9.33 -3.71
CA ALA A 75 -4.80 9.36 -3.77
C ALA A 75 -5.31 10.54 -2.92
N HIS A 76 -6.39 11.18 -3.37
CA HIS A 76 -7.13 12.16 -2.58
C HIS A 76 -7.47 11.63 -1.19
N GLN A 77 -7.86 10.35 -1.10
CA GLN A 77 -8.13 9.67 0.17
C GLN A 77 -6.94 9.76 1.13
N CYS A 78 -5.70 9.54 0.66
CA CYS A 78 -4.52 9.57 1.51
C CYS A 78 -4.31 10.95 2.16
N ILE A 79 -4.66 12.04 1.46
CA ILE A 79 -4.55 13.41 1.97
C ILE A 79 -5.60 13.66 3.06
N VAL A 80 -6.84 13.21 2.84
CA VAL A 80 -7.93 13.33 3.83
C VAL A 80 -7.59 12.55 5.09
N GLU A 81 -7.15 11.30 4.93
CA GLU A 81 -6.75 10.44 6.03
C GLU A 81 -5.52 10.97 6.75
N PHE A 82 -4.54 11.53 6.04
CA PHE A 82 -3.36 12.17 6.62
C PHE A 82 -3.76 13.26 7.60
N VAL A 83 -4.59 14.23 7.18
CA VAL A 83 -5.03 15.34 8.05
C VAL A 83 -5.72 14.79 9.30
N ALA A 84 -6.62 13.82 9.13
CA ALA A 84 -7.32 13.20 10.25
C ALA A 84 -6.37 12.45 11.19
N ALA A 85 -5.37 11.73 10.66
CA ALA A 85 -4.45 10.90 11.42
C ALA A 85 -3.44 11.73 12.22
N VAL A 86 -2.86 12.78 11.63
CA VAL A 86 -1.81 13.58 12.29
C VAL A 86 -2.36 14.62 13.26
N SER A 87 -3.58 15.11 13.05
CA SER A 87 -4.21 16.11 13.92
C SER A 87 -5.02 15.50 15.08
N ARG A 88 -5.19 14.18 15.10
CA ARG A 88 -5.91 13.47 16.16
C ARG A 88 -5.00 13.26 17.39
N PRO A 89 -5.48 13.58 18.61
CA PRO A 89 -4.84 13.20 19.85
C PRO A 89 -4.52 11.70 19.93
N ARG A 90 -3.28 11.36 20.30
CA ARG A 90 -2.83 9.97 20.46
C ARG A 90 -2.38 9.68 21.88
N GLU A 91 -2.72 8.50 22.39
CA GLU A 91 -2.38 8.11 23.76
C GLU A 91 -0.86 8.01 23.94
N GLU A 92 -0.17 7.47 22.94
CA GLU A 92 1.29 7.36 22.97
C GLU A 92 2.03 8.71 22.78
N LEU A 93 1.29 9.80 22.55
CA LEU A 93 1.79 11.18 22.52
C LEU A 93 1.21 12.01 23.68
N ALA A 94 0.89 11.38 24.82
CA ALA A 94 0.31 12.07 25.98
C ALA A 94 -0.98 12.87 25.67
N ARG A 95 -1.77 12.38 24.69
CA ARG A 95 -2.98 13.03 24.15
C ARG A 95 -2.71 14.30 23.34
N ASP A 96 -1.47 14.52 22.93
CA ASP A 96 -1.13 15.49 21.89
C ASP A 96 -1.28 14.88 20.48
N PRO A 97 -1.57 15.72 19.47
CA PRO A 97 -1.53 15.28 18.08
C PRO A 97 -0.08 15.21 17.57
N LEU A 98 0.13 14.51 16.46
CA LEU A 98 1.44 14.48 15.81
C LEU A 98 1.79 15.84 15.21
N LEU A 99 0.79 16.54 14.66
CA LEU A 99 0.88 17.91 14.18
C LEU A 99 -0.31 18.73 14.70
N PRO A 100 -0.11 19.99 15.10
CA PRO A 100 -1.22 20.93 15.27
C PRO A 100 -2.07 21.00 14.00
N LEU A 101 -3.40 21.16 14.15
CA LEU A 101 -4.33 21.15 13.00
C LEU A 101 -3.98 22.20 11.93
N ALA A 102 -3.47 23.37 12.33
CA ALA A 102 -3.05 24.41 11.40
C ALA A 102 -1.86 23.95 10.53
N GLU A 103 -0.88 23.27 11.12
CA GLU A 103 0.27 22.70 10.40
C GLU A 103 -0.15 21.53 9.52
N ALA A 104 -1.05 20.66 10.00
CA ALA A 104 -1.59 19.55 9.22
C ALA A 104 -2.28 20.03 7.92
N ARG A 105 -3.04 21.13 7.99
CA ARG A 105 -3.68 21.76 6.82
C ARG A 105 -2.66 22.32 5.84
N LEU A 106 -1.64 23.03 6.35
CA LEU A 106 -0.58 23.58 5.53
C LEU A 106 0.22 22.47 4.82
N GLU A 107 0.51 21.37 5.49
CA GLU A 107 1.18 20.22 4.87
C GLU A 107 0.28 19.53 3.83
N ALA A 108 -1.03 19.42 4.08
CA ALA A 108 -1.97 18.91 3.08
C ALA A 108 -2.02 19.78 1.82
N GLU A 109 -2.03 21.11 1.96
CA GLU A 109 -1.95 22.04 0.82
C GLU A 109 -0.66 21.84 0.02
N LYS A 110 0.48 21.66 0.70
CA LYS A 110 1.76 21.34 0.04
C LYS A 110 1.70 20.02 -0.70
N LEU A 111 1.16 18.96 -0.10
CA LEU A 111 1.01 17.66 -0.76
C LEU A 111 0.19 17.76 -2.05
N VAL A 112 -0.92 18.52 -2.02
CA VAL A 112 -1.75 18.77 -3.21
C VAL A 112 -1.01 19.58 -4.28
N ALA A 113 -0.17 20.53 -3.87
CA ALA A 113 0.56 21.40 -4.79
C ALA A 113 1.80 20.74 -5.40
N GLU A 114 2.44 19.81 -4.69
CA GLU A 114 3.72 19.20 -5.06
C GLU A 114 3.56 17.86 -5.79
N TYR A 115 2.52 17.07 -5.48
CA TYR A 115 2.35 15.72 -6.04
C TYR A 115 1.13 15.65 -6.97
N PRO A 116 1.17 14.78 -8.00
CA PRO A 116 -0.04 14.42 -8.73
C PRO A 116 -1.04 13.74 -7.79
N VAL A 117 -2.27 14.25 -7.76
CA VAL A 117 -3.36 13.72 -6.92
C VAL A 117 -4.43 13.04 -7.78
N LEU A 118 -4.70 11.76 -7.49
CA LEU A 118 -5.78 10.99 -8.08
C LEU A 118 -7.07 11.22 -7.29
N TYR A 119 -8.14 11.64 -7.97
CA TYR A 119 -9.44 11.93 -7.35
C TYR A 119 -10.41 10.77 -7.54
N PRO A 120 -11.36 10.55 -6.60
CA PRO A 120 -12.28 9.43 -6.73
C PRO A 120 -13.20 9.64 -7.93
N THR A 121 -13.42 8.57 -8.69
CA THR A 121 -14.47 8.50 -9.71
C THR A 121 -15.52 7.48 -9.31
N ARG A 122 -16.65 7.44 -10.03
CA ARG A 122 -17.65 6.37 -9.88
C ARG A 122 -17.01 4.98 -10.01
N GLU A 123 -16.05 4.84 -10.92
CA GLU A 123 -15.37 3.58 -11.17
C GLU A 123 -14.49 3.14 -10.01
N VAL A 124 -13.74 4.06 -9.39
CA VAL A 124 -12.96 3.78 -8.17
C VAL A 124 -13.85 3.17 -7.08
N VAL A 125 -15.01 3.76 -6.82
CA VAL A 125 -15.93 3.27 -5.77
C VAL A 125 -16.47 1.87 -6.09
N LEU A 126 -16.89 1.63 -7.33
CA LEU A 126 -17.40 0.32 -7.74
C LEU A 126 -16.31 -0.75 -7.77
N THR A 127 -15.09 -0.39 -8.16
CA THR A 127 -13.94 -1.27 -8.14
C THR A 127 -13.57 -1.62 -6.69
N ALA A 128 -13.58 -0.66 -5.77
CA ALA A 128 -13.34 -0.92 -4.35
C ALA A 128 -14.35 -1.93 -3.76
N LEU A 129 -15.65 -1.77 -4.06
CA LEU A 129 -16.69 -2.72 -3.66
C LEU A 129 -16.45 -4.15 -4.18
N ARG A 130 -15.88 -4.30 -5.37
CA ARG A 130 -15.48 -5.61 -5.91
C ARG A 130 -14.23 -6.13 -5.22
N GLY A 131 -13.27 -5.25 -4.93
CA GLY A 131 -12.02 -5.59 -4.24
C GLY A 131 -12.23 -6.15 -2.84
N THR A 132 -13.18 -5.62 -2.07
CA THR A 132 -13.52 -6.17 -0.74
C THR A 132 -13.99 -7.61 -0.84
N ALA A 133 -14.84 -7.93 -1.82
CA ALA A 133 -15.35 -9.28 -2.04
C ALA A 133 -14.30 -10.23 -2.65
N ALA A 134 -13.51 -9.76 -3.62
CA ALA A 134 -12.56 -10.58 -4.36
C ALA A 134 -11.28 -10.91 -3.56
N TYR A 135 -10.82 -9.96 -2.74
CA TYR A 135 -9.52 -10.07 -2.07
C TYR A 135 -9.60 -10.07 -0.54
N GLY A 136 -10.78 -9.82 0.03
CA GLY A 136 -10.95 -9.70 1.47
C GLY A 136 -10.28 -8.44 2.06
N LEU A 137 -10.03 -7.42 1.22
CA LEU A 137 -9.45 -6.16 1.67
C LEU A 137 -10.43 -5.42 2.61
N SER A 138 -9.87 -4.68 3.57
CA SER A 138 -10.67 -3.76 4.38
C SER A 138 -11.29 -2.68 3.48
N TRP A 139 -12.29 -1.96 3.99
CA TRP A 139 -12.98 -0.93 3.21
C TRP A 139 -12.03 0.15 2.68
N PHE A 140 -11.10 0.61 3.52
CA PHE A 140 -10.15 1.67 3.17
C PHE A 140 -9.04 1.15 2.24
N ASP A 141 -8.51 -0.04 2.51
CA ASP A 141 -7.50 -0.68 1.64
C ASP A 141 -8.08 -0.97 0.25
N ALA A 142 -9.33 -1.42 0.18
CA ALA A 142 -10.00 -1.66 -1.10
C ALA A 142 -10.17 -0.37 -1.91
N HIS A 143 -10.39 0.77 -1.27
CA HIS A 143 -10.43 2.05 -1.98
C HIS A 143 -9.05 2.47 -2.47
N LEU A 144 -8.02 2.39 -1.63
CA LEU A 144 -6.64 2.70 -2.04
C LEU A 144 -6.21 1.83 -3.22
N TRP A 145 -6.47 0.52 -3.13
CA TRP A 145 -6.26 -0.43 -4.22
C TRP A 145 -7.01 -0.03 -5.50
N ALA A 146 -8.27 0.36 -5.38
CA ALA A 146 -9.09 0.74 -6.54
C ALA A 146 -8.59 2.01 -7.24
N TYR A 147 -7.98 2.96 -6.53
CA TYR A 147 -7.28 4.07 -7.19
C TYR A 147 -6.18 3.55 -8.11
N ALA A 148 -5.32 2.68 -7.60
CA ALA A 148 -4.22 2.16 -8.39
C ALA A 148 -4.71 1.36 -9.61
N GLU A 149 -5.68 0.46 -9.41
CA GLU A 149 -6.24 -0.36 -10.49
C GLU A 149 -6.92 0.50 -11.57
N VAL A 150 -7.76 1.47 -11.19
CA VAL A 150 -8.52 2.29 -12.15
C VAL A 150 -7.63 3.27 -12.90
N TYR A 151 -6.61 3.83 -12.25
CA TYR A 151 -5.68 4.77 -12.88
C TYR A 151 -4.48 4.10 -13.55
N GLY A 152 -4.39 2.75 -13.52
CA GLY A 152 -3.30 2.00 -14.14
C GLY A 152 -1.94 2.17 -13.44
N VAL A 153 -1.96 2.40 -12.12
CA VAL A 153 -0.75 2.45 -11.30
C VAL A 153 -0.40 1.03 -10.84
N GLU A 154 0.78 0.54 -11.23
CA GLU A 154 1.15 -0.86 -11.03
C GLU A 154 1.59 -1.19 -9.61
N GLU A 155 1.93 -0.18 -8.79
CA GLU A 155 2.44 -0.40 -7.43
C GLU A 155 1.78 0.48 -6.37
N ILE A 156 1.48 -0.11 -5.21
CA ILE A 156 1.13 0.60 -3.97
C ILE A 156 2.27 0.44 -2.97
N LEU A 157 2.76 1.55 -2.45
CA LEU A 157 3.67 1.56 -1.30
C LEU A 157 2.83 1.63 -0.02
N SER A 158 2.77 0.54 0.73
CA SER A 158 1.98 0.43 1.96
C SER A 158 2.53 -0.62 2.91
N GLU A 159 2.47 -0.35 4.23
CA GLU A 159 2.79 -1.35 5.24
C GLU A 159 1.65 -2.32 5.58
N ASP A 160 0.41 -1.93 5.26
CA ASP A 160 -0.81 -2.62 5.68
C ASP A 160 -1.21 -3.76 4.72
N PHE A 161 -0.68 -3.73 3.49
CA PHE A 161 -0.87 -4.80 2.53
C PHE A 161 0.18 -5.91 2.68
N ALA A 162 -0.21 -7.14 2.32
CA ALA A 162 0.73 -8.25 2.17
C ALA A 162 1.79 -7.93 1.10
N HIS A 163 3.05 -7.78 1.52
CA HIS A 163 4.16 -7.44 0.64
C HIS A 163 4.33 -8.45 -0.51
N GLY A 164 4.54 -7.93 -1.72
CA GLY A 164 4.77 -8.71 -2.93
C GLY A 164 3.49 -9.32 -3.53
N ARG A 165 2.35 -9.24 -2.85
CA ARG A 165 1.08 -9.76 -3.35
C ARG A 165 0.53 -8.84 -4.45
N HIS A 166 -0.03 -9.46 -5.49
CA HIS A 166 -0.82 -8.78 -6.51
C HIS A 166 -2.31 -8.81 -6.15
N TYR A 167 -2.97 -7.69 -6.40
CA TYR A 167 -4.41 -7.50 -6.34
C TYR A 167 -4.82 -6.94 -7.70
N GLY A 168 -5.45 -7.77 -8.53
CA GLY A 168 -5.64 -7.42 -9.94
C GLY A 168 -4.29 -7.19 -10.62
N THR A 169 -4.10 -6.00 -11.17
CA THR A 169 -2.84 -5.59 -11.82
C THR A 169 -1.85 -4.93 -10.87
N VAL A 170 -2.26 -4.63 -9.64
CA VAL A 170 -1.50 -3.80 -8.70
C VAL A 170 -0.69 -4.67 -7.74
N ARG A 171 0.61 -4.40 -7.64
CA ARG A 171 1.52 -5.02 -6.65
C ARG A 171 1.61 -4.18 -5.39
N ALA A 172 1.44 -4.79 -4.23
CA ALA A 172 1.69 -4.13 -2.95
C ALA A 172 3.15 -4.29 -2.52
N VAL A 173 3.77 -3.19 -2.09
CA VAL A 173 5.16 -3.15 -1.63
C VAL A 173 5.21 -2.47 -0.27
N ASN A 174 5.66 -3.20 0.75
CA ASN A 174 6.00 -2.59 2.03
C ASN A 174 7.42 -2.03 1.95
N PRO A 175 7.59 -0.69 1.95
CA PRO A 175 8.89 -0.09 1.73
C PRO A 175 9.76 -0.04 3.01
N PHE A 176 9.22 -0.53 4.13
CA PHE A 176 9.88 -0.60 5.43
C PHE A 176 10.48 -1.98 5.73
N LEU A 177 10.26 -2.96 4.84
CA LEU A 177 11.01 -4.21 4.88
C LEU A 177 12.43 -3.96 4.40
N SER A 178 13.42 -4.31 5.22
CA SER A 178 14.84 -4.11 4.93
C SER A 178 15.23 -4.85 3.64
N THR A 179 15.84 -4.15 2.68
CA THR A 179 16.48 -4.78 1.50
C THR A 179 17.76 -5.57 1.83
N ASP A 180 18.15 -5.65 3.10
CA ASP A 180 19.31 -6.45 3.55
C ASP A 180 18.98 -7.93 3.78
N GLY A 181 17.73 -8.34 3.58
CA GLY A 181 17.31 -9.74 3.54
C GLY A 181 16.74 -10.03 2.17
N VAL A 182 17.54 -10.62 1.29
CA VAL A 182 17.03 -11.33 0.10
C VAL A 182 16.12 -12.45 0.62
N HIS A 183 14.83 -12.15 0.79
CA HIS A 183 13.81 -13.17 0.85
C HIS A 183 13.46 -13.48 -0.60
N GLU A 184 14.26 -14.34 -1.22
CA GLU A 184 13.78 -15.09 -2.39
C GLU A 184 12.44 -15.71 -1.98
N LEU A 185 11.37 -15.29 -2.65
CA LEU A 185 10.08 -15.96 -2.53
C LEU A 185 10.32 -17.42 -2.94
N PRO A 186 9.85 -18.41 -2.16
CA PRO A 186 9.92 -19.80 -2.61
C PRO A 186 9.17 -19.91 -3.94
N PRO A 187 9.73 -20.61 -4.94
CA PRO A 187 9.12 -20.70 -6.25
C PRO A 187 7.70 -21.24 -6.14
N LEU A 188 6.74 -20.38 -6.51
CA LEU A 188 5.38 -20.80 -6.82
C LEU A 188 5.48 -21.73 -8.02
N TYR A 189 4.95 -22.95 -7.87
CA TYR A 189 5.09 -24.14 -8.73
C TYR A 189 6.27 -25.06 -8.41
N THR A 190 6.04 -25.95 -7.44
CA THR A 190 6.27 -27.38 -7.70
C THR A 190 4.96 -28.12 -7.39
N ALA A 191 4.19 -28.37 -8.45
CA ALA A 191 3.07 -29.28 -8.39
C ALA A 191 3.60 -30.71 -8.19
N THR A 192 3.07 -31.34 -7.14
CA THR A 192 2.62 -32.74 -7.07
C THR A 192 3.40 -33.81 -7.83
N GLN A 193 3.99 -34.75 -7.08
CA GLN A 193 3.82 -36.23 -7.16
C GLN A 193 4.86 -36.85 -6.20
N LYS A 194 4.52 -37.74 -5.26
CA LYS A 194 3.89 -39.05 -5.48
C LYS A 194 3.28 -39.57 -4.18
N GLU A 195 2.11 -40.19 -4.29
CA GLU A 195 1.58 -41.15 -3.32
C GLU A 195 2.56 -42.31 -3.12
N GLU A 196 2.68 -42.82 -1.90
CA GLU A 196 2.80 -44.26 -1.63
C GLU A 196 2.37 -44.61 -0.19
N ARG A 197 1.85 -45.83 -0.06
CA ARG A 197 0.83 -46.37 0.85
C ARG A 197 1.27 -46.69 2.30
N PRO A 198 0.32 -46.97 3.22
CA PRO A 198 0.59 -47.19 4.64
C PRO A 198 1.24 -48.55 4.91
N THR A 199 2.21 -48.57 5.83
CA THR A 199 2.83 -49.79 6.33
C THR A 199 1.94 -50.44 7.39
N MET A 200 1.37 -51.60 7.04
CA MET A 200 0.88 -52.57 8.02
C MET A 200 2.03 -53.01 8.92
N ARG A 201 1.87 -52.87 10.24
CA ARG A 201 2.57 -53.71 11.21
C ARG A 201 1.56 -54.60 11.92
N SER A 202 1.72 -55.89 11.67
CA SER A 202 1.10 -57.00 12.38
C SER A 202 1.81 -57.25 13.72
N GLY A 203 1.04 -57.68 14.72
CA GLY A 203 1.52 -58.51 15.83
C GLY A 203 1.28 -57.95 17.24
N GLY A 204 0.34 -58.57 17.97
CA GLY A 204 0.33 -58.48 19.44
C GLY A 204 -1.04 -58.61 20.11
N VAL A 205 -1.55 -59.83 20.22
CA VAL A 205 -2.77 -60.23 20.94
C VAL A 205 -2.60 -60.07 22.46
N ALA A 206 -3.58 -59.53 23.19
CA ALA A 206 -4.14 -60.14 24.42
C ALA A 206 -5.26 -59.32 25.12
N ALA A 207 -6.34 -60.04 25.44
CA ALA A 207 -7.15 -59.96 26.67
C ALA A 207 -8.14 -58.78 26.90
N ARG A 208 -9.36 -58.98 26.39
CA ARG A 208 -10.60 -59.19 27.16
C ARG A 208 -10.71 -58.49 28.54
N GLN A 209 -11.60 -57.50 28.66
CA GLN A 209 -12.61 -57.47 29.72
C GLN A 209 -13.83 -56.62 29.34
N ARG A 210 -15.00 -57.14 29.68
CA ARG A 210 -16.35 -56.63 29.42
C ARG A 210 -16.83 -55.73 30.57
N ARG A 211 -17.95 -55.04 30.29
CA ARG A 211 -18.95 -54.44 31.22
C ARG A 211 -18.57 -53.02 31.66
N SER A 212 -19.47 -52.04 31.77
CA SER A 212 -20.93 -51.91 31.57
C SER A 212 -21.31 -50.51 32.04
N SER A 213 -22.33 -49.89 31.44
CA SER A 213 -23.16 -48.79 32.03
C SER A 213 -22.45 -47.47 32.37
N SER A 214 -23.07 -46.30 32.32
CA SER A 214 -24.46 -45.94 32.09
C SER A 214 -24.54 -44.48 31.65
N ALA A 215 -25.59 -44.20 30.87
CA ALA A 215 -26.25 -42.91 30.80
C ALA A 215 -26.45 -42.28 32.20
N HIS A 216 -26.18 -40.98 32.33
CA HIS A 216 -26.99 -40.09 33.17
C HIS A 216 -27.14 -38.72 32.52
N ALA A 217 -28.39 -38.43 32.17
CA ALA A 217 -28.92 -37.11 31.85
C ALA A 217 -29.29 -36.36 33.13
N ARG A 218 -29.62 -35.06 32.95
CA ARG A 218 -30.20 -34.08 33.90
C ARG A 218 -29.09 -33.36 34.70
N ARG A 219 -29.14 -32.05 34.91
CA ARG A 219 -30.23 -31.07 34.88
C ARG A 219 -29.60 -29.67 34.83
#